data_AF-A0A563EP67-F1
#
_entry.id   AF-A0A563EP67-F1
#
_cell.length_a   1.000
_cell.length_b   1.000
_cell.length_c   1.000
_cell.angle_alpha   90.00
_cell.angle_beta   90.00
_cell.angle_gamma   90.00
#
_symmetry.space_group_name_H-M   'P 1'
#
loop_
_entity.id
_entity.type
_entity.pdbx_description
1 polymer ?
#
loop_
_entity_poly.entity_id
_entity_poly.type
_entity_poly.pdbx_seq_one_letter_code
_entity_poly.pdbx_strand_id
1 'polypeptide(L)'
;MGRSVLAGAFALLDTLMEHGEMGLSQLATKSDMPKTTVHRLLDQLEELGAVENARGRYRIGAQMFRFGQVWEPYPRLLQVARQPLRALSATIRTTTVLAVPRRDRELVAAASVVRAEDVIRLRPGSTLPSGLNLVSAPVKSPSNGVVGTVSAVLTDVRSATAMREAVGHAARAISTALR
;
A
#
# COMPACT_ATOMS: atom_id res chain seq x y z
N MET A 1 -8.40 15.97 -25.81
CA MET A 1 -9.59 15.85 -24.93
C MET A 1 -9.21 16.37 -23.56
N GLY A 2 -10.00 17.29 -22.99
CA GLY A 2 -9.73 17.84 -21.66
C GLY A 2 -9.84 16.78 -20.56
N ARG A 3 -8.98 16.85 -19.54
CA ARG A 3 -9.06 15.99 -18.35
C ARG A 3 -10.42 16.19 -17.67
N SER A 4 -11.11 15.11 -17.29
CA SER A 4 -12.38 15.21 -16.55
C SER A 4 -12.14 15.74 -15.13
N VAL A 5 -13.20 16.28 -14.50
CA VAL A 5 -13.14 16.79 -13.12
C VAL A 5 -12.65 15.71 -12.14
N LEU A 6 -13.18 14.48 -12.25
CA LEU A 6 -12.76 13.35 -11.42
C LEU A 6 -11.29 12.98 -11.67
N ALA A 7 -10.86 12.92 -12.93
CA ALA A 7 -9.46 12.64 -13.25
C ALA A 7 -8.52 13.73 -12.71
N GLY A 8 -8.96 15.00 -12.73
CA GLY A 8 -8.22 16.12 -12.13
C GLY A 8 -8.11 16.00 -10.60
N ALA A 9 -9.22 15.68 -9.93
CA ALA A 9 -9.26 15.51 -8.48
C ALA A 9 -8.33 14.37 -8.02
N PHE A 10 -8.41 13.20 -8.65
CA PHE A 10 -7.53 12.07 -8.33
C PHE A 10 -6.06 12.37 -8.64
N ALA A 11 -5.77 13.10 -9.73
CA ALA A 11 -4.40 13.53 -10.02
C ALA A 11 -3.80 14.42 -8.91
N LEU A 12 -4.60 15.29 -8.27
CA LEU A 12 -4.14 16.09 -7.13
C LEU A 12 -3.86 15.22 -5.90
N LEU A 13 -4.75 14.26 -5.60
CA LEU A 13 -4.57 13.32 -4.50
C LEU A 13 -3.30 12.47 -4.71
N ASP A 14 -3.09 11.95 -5.91
CA ASP A 14 -1.88 11.18 -6.27
C ASP A 14 -0.62 12.04 -6.10
N THR A 15 -0.66 13.28 -6.58
CA THR A 15 0.47 14.23 -6.45
C THR A 15 0.81 14.48 -4.98
N LEU A 16 -0.19 14.69 -4.12
CA LEU A 16 -0.04 14.84 -2.66
C LEU A 16 0.46 13.55 -1.98
N MET A 17 0.01 12.37 -2.43
CA MET A 17 0.50 11.09 -1.92
C MET A 17 1.99 10.85 -2.24
N GLU A 18 2.45 11.32 -3.39
CA GLU A 18 3.84 11.16 -3.83
C GLU A 18 4.80 12.14 -3.15
N HIS A 19 4.40 13.40 -3.00
CA HIS A 19 5.31 14.47 -2.57
C HIS A 19 4.99 15.05 -1.19
N GLY A 20 3.90 14.59 -0.56
CA GLY A 20 3.44 15.10 0.73
C GLY A 20 2.77 16.46 0.63
N GLU A 21 2.93 17.26 1.68
CA GLU A 21 2.28 18.57 1.80
C GLU A 21 2.81 19.56 0.75
N MET A 22 1.91 20.28 0.06
CA MET A 22 2.27 21.19 -1.03
C MET A 22 1.38 22.43 -1.12
N GLY A 23 1.92 23.52 -1.65
CA GLY A 23 1.16 24.73 -1.94
C GLY A 23 0.45 24.68 -3.29
N LEU A 24 -0.53 25.56 -3.48
CA LEU A 24 -1.35 25.65 -4.70
C LEU A 24 -0.52 25.72 -6.00
N SER A 25 0.51 26.58 -6.04
CA SER A 25 1.35 26.71 -7.24
C SER A 25 2.16 25.44 -7.54
N GLN A 26 2.65 24.75 -6.50
CA GLN A 26 3.40 23.49 -6.68
C GLN A 26 2.48 22.39 -7.22
N LEU A 27 1.25 22.31 -6.71
CA LEU A 27 0.24 21.38 -7.20
C LEU A 27 -0.14 21.67 -8.65
N ALA A 28 -0.35 22.93 -9.02
CA ALA A 28 -0.63 23.33 -10.41
C ALA A 28 0.48 22.88 -11.37
N THR A 29 1.74 23.13 -11.02
CA THR A 29 2.89 22.72 -11.84
C THR A 29 3.03 21.19 -11.92
N LYS A 30 2.96 20.48 -10.80
CA LYS A 30 3.20 19.02 -10.76
C LYS A 30 2.06 18.21 -11.39
N SER A 31 0.84 18.69 -11.28
CA SER A 31 -0.32 18.00 -11.85
C SER A 31 -0.62 18.41 -13.30
N ASP A 32 0.16 19.35 -13.86
CA ASP A 32 -0.02 19.94 -15.19
C ASP A 32 -1.44 20.49 -15.38
N MET A 33 -1.86 21.39 -14.46
CA MET A 33 -3.20 21.96 -14.44
C MET A 33 -3.19 23.48 -14.19
N PRO A 34 -4.13 24.24 -14.80
CA PRO A 34 -4.29 25.66 -14.49
C PRO A 34 -4.58 25.88 -13.01
N LYS A 35 -3.99 26.95 -12.45
CA LYS A 35 -4.10 27.29 -11.03
C LYS A 35 -5.55 27.49 -10.57
N THR A 36 -6.41 28.05 -11.42
CA THR A 36 -7.84 28.23 -11.17
C THR A 36 -8.58 26.89 -11.05
N THR A 37 -8.25 25.92 -11.93
CA THR A 37 -8.78 24.55 -11.87
C THR A 37 -8.35 23.85 -10.60
N VAL A 38 -7.05 23.93 -10.25
CA VAL A 38 -6.53 23.31 -9.04
C VAL A 38 -7.18 23.91 -7.79
N HIS A 39 -7.30 25.22 -7.71
CA HIS A 39 -7.98 25.89 -6.58
C HIS A 39 -9.40 25.36 -6.40
N ARG A 40 -10.21 25.39 -7.46
CA ARG A 40 -11.61 24.91 -7.41
C ARG A 40 -11.71 23.45 -6.99
N LEU A 41 -10.80 22.59 -7.46
CA LEU A 41 -10.78 21.18 -7.09
C LEU A 41 -10.35 20.96 -5.64
N LEU A 42 -9.37 21.73 -5.16
CA LEU A 42 -8.92 21.66 -3.77
C LEU A 42 -10.01 22.13 -2.81
N ASP A 43 -10.75 23.20 -3.15
CA ASP A 43 -11.89 23.66 -2.35
C ASP A 43 -12.93 22.53 -2.17
N GLN A 44 -13.28 21.85 -3.28
CA GLN A 44 -14.21 20.72 -3.26
C GLN A 44 -13.67 19.52 -2.48
N LEU A 45 -12.39 19.19 -2.66
CA LEU A 45 -11.74 18.09 -1.93
C LEU A 45 -11.63 18.39 -0.43
N GLU A 46 -11.43 19.66 -0.06
CA GLU A 46 -11.35 20.13 1.32
C GLU A 46 -12.72 20.04 2.00
N GLU A 47 -13.78 20.50 1.33
CA GLU A 47 -15.17 20.36 1.79
C GLU A 47 -15.56 18.89 2.05
N LEU A 48 -15.08 17.98 1.20
CA LEU A 48 -15.28 16.52 1.36
C LEU A 48 -14.32 15.87 2.38
N GLY A 49 -13.37 16.63 2.93
CA GLY A 49 -12.34 16.16 3.86
C GLY A 49 -11.28 15.23 3.24
N ALA A 50 -11.22 15.17 1.91
CA ALA A 50 -10.24 14.38 1.16
C ALA A 50 -8.85 15.01 1.17
N VAL A 51 -8.80 16.34 1.27
CA VAL A 51 -7.58 17.11 1.58
C VAL A 51 -7.82 18.01 2.78
N GLU A 52 -6.75 18.44 3.41
CA GLU A 52 -6.75 19.45 4.47
C GLU A 52 -5.84 20.61 4.05
N ASN A 53 -6.23 21.83 4.40
CA ASN A 53 -5.45 23.04 4.14
C ASN A 53 -4.97 23.67 5.45
N ALA A 54 -3.66 23.77 5.61
CA ALA A 54 -3.02 24.52 6.69
C ALA A 54 -2.27 25.72 6.11
N ARG A 55 -2.87 26.92 6.18
CA ARG A 55 -2.25 28.18 5.75
C ARG A 55 -1.78 28.17 4.28
N GLY A 56 -2.59 27.61 3.39
CA GLY A 56 -2.30 27.52 1.94
C GLY A 56 -1.43 26.33 1.55
N ARG A 57 -1.20 25.40 2.49
CA ARG A 57 -0.49 24.14 2.29
C ARG A 57 -1.48 22.99 2.39
N TYR A 58 -1.60 22.21 1.32
CA TYR A 58 -2.55 21.12 1.20
C TYR A 58 -1.86 19.78 1.49
N ARG A 59 -2.56 18.88 2.18
CA ARG A 59 -2.16 17.49 2.43
C ARG A 59 -3.36 16.55 2.33
N ILE A 60 -3.11 15.24 2.27
CA ILE A 60 -4.18 14.24 2.33
C ILE A 60 -4.94 14.36 3.66
N GLY A 61 -6.27 14.43 3.58
CA GLY A 61 -7.16 14.56 4.72
C GLY A 61 -7.62 13.22 5.30
N ALA A 62 -8.12 13.26 6.55
CA ALA A 62 -8.51 12.06 7.30
C ALA A 62 -9.61 11.21 6.62
N GLN A 63 -10.43 11.77 5.72
CA GLN A 63 -11.44 10.99 4.99
C GLN A 63 -10.81 9.87 4.15
N MET A 64 -9.64 10.13 3.55
CA MET A 64 -8.93 9.13 2.75
C MET A 64 -8.44 7.97 3.61
N PHE A 65 -7.99 8.25 4.84
CA PHE A 65 -7.65 7.21 5.81
C PHE A 65 -8.87 6.34 6.17
N ARG A 66 -10.03 6.96 6.44
CA ARG A 66 -11.27 6.24 6.74
C ARG A 66 -11.68 5.30 5.59
N PHE A 67 -11.59 5.75 4.34
CA PHE A 67 -11.85 4.89 3.18
C PHE A 67 -10.86 3.72 3.09
N GLY A 68 -9.57 3.98 3.29
CA GLY A 68 -8.54 2.95 3.30
C GLY A 68 -8.75 1.88 4.37
N GLN A 69 -9.28 2.25 5.54
CA GLN A 69 -9.54 1.32 6.64
C GLN A 69 -10.65 0.29 6.34
N VAL A 70 -11.56 0.61 5.43
CA VAL A 70 -12.65 -0.29 4.99
C VAL A 70 -12.23 -1.15 3.80
N TRP A 71 -11.11 -0.84 3.15
CA TRP A 71 -10.62 -1.63 2.03
C TRP A 71 -10.15 -3.01 2.49
N GLU A 72 -10.82 -4.05 2.00
CA GLU A 72 -10.47 -5.45 2.24
C GLU A 72 -10.32 -6.17 0.88
N PRO A 73 -9.10 -6.59 0.50
CA PRO A 73 -8.87 -7.28 -0.78
C PRO A 73 -9.51 -8.67 -0.86
N TYR A 74 -9.69 -9.34 0.28
CA TYR A 74 -10.41 -10.61 0.40
C TYR A 74 -10.98 -10.73 1.82
N PRO A 75 -12.22 -11.22 2.03
CA PRO A 75 -12.84 -11.23 3.35
C PRO A 75 -11.92 -11.74 4.47
N ARG A 76 -11.76 -10.93 5.52
CA ARG A 76 -10.95 -11.18 6.73
C ARG A 76 -9.43 -11.32 6.49
N LEU A 77 -8.92 -11.21 5.26
CA LEU A 77 -7.51 -11.47 4.94
C LEU A 77 -6.57 -10.58 5.74
N LEU A 78 -6.80 -9.26 5.75
CA LEU A 78 -5.98 -8.34 6.52
C LEU A 78 -6.06 -8.61 8.02
N GLN A 79 -7.23 -8.97 8.53
CA GLN A 79 -7.43 -9.32 9.94
C GLN A 79 -6.58 -10.54 10.33
N VAL A 80 -6.67 -11.65 9.58
CA VAL A 80 -5.98 -12.90 9.93
C VAL A 80 -4.49 -12.85 9.64
N ALA A 81 -4.03 -11.99 8.73
CA ALA A 81 -2.61 -11.87 8.38
C ALA A 81 -1.78 -11.09 9.41
N ARG A 82 -2.40 -10.24 10.23
CA ARG A 82 -1.70 -9.35 11.18
C ARG A 82 -0.72 -10.08 12.10
N GLN A 83 -1.16 -11.14 12.77
CA GLN A 83 -0.31 -11.86 13.72
C GLN A 83 0.76 -12.72 13.03
N PRO A 84 0.44 -13.55 12.02
CA PRO A 84 1.46 -14.33 11.30
C PRO A 84 2.55 -13.48 10.67
N LEU A 85 2.21 -12.33 10.07
CA LEU A 85 3.22 -11.42 9.50
C LEU A 85 4.16 -10.85 10.56
N ARG A 86 3.61 -10.37 11.69
CA ARG A 86 4.44 -9.85 12.80
C ARG A 86 5.35 -10.93 13.37
N ALA A 87 4.81 -12.12 13.61
CA ALA A 87 5.58 -13.25 14.14
C ALA A 87 6.68 -13.70 13.18
N LEU A 88 6.36 -13.79 11.88
CA LEU A 88 7.33 -14.08 10.84
C LEU A 88 8.46 -13.06 10.88
N SER A 89 8.14 -11.77 10.72
CA SER A 89 9.15 -10.69 10.73
C SER A 89 10.04 -10.70 11.97
N ALA A 90 9.46 -10.93 13.16
CA ALA A 90 10.23 -11.07 14.40
C ALA A 90 11.19 -12.27 14.39
N THR A 91 10.78 -13.38 13.78
CA THR A 91 11.57 -14.62 13.69
C THR A 91 12.75 -14.47 12.75
N ILE A 92 12.51 -13.95 11.54
CA ILE A 92 13.53 -13.86 10.49
C ILE A 92 14.27 -12.52 10.46
N ARG A 93 13.87 -11.57 11.32
CA ARG A 93 14.45 -10.22 11.45
C ARG A 93 14.60 -9.48 10.13
N THR A 94 13.66 -9.68 9.20
CA THR A 94 13.61 -8.97 7.92
C THR A 94 12.20 -8.44 7.68
N THR A 95 12.11 -7.52 6.72
CA THR A 95 10.83 -6.97 6.29
C THR A 95 10.00 -8.05 5.62
N THR A 96 8.73 -8.15 6.05
CA THR A 96 7.75 -9.06 5.47
C THR A 96 6.54 -8.29 5.00
N VAL A 97 5.96 -8.73 3.90
CA VAL A 97 4.75 -8.12 3.33
C VAL A 97 3.72 -9.20 3.01
N LEU A 98 2.45 -8.81 3.06
CA LEU A 98 1.39 -9.48 2.35
C LEU A 98 1.04 -8.62 1.14
N ALA A 99 1.28 -9.15 -0.05
CA ALA A 99 0.87 -8.53 -1.30
C ALA A 99 -0.41 -9.20 -1.82
N VAL A 100 -1.26 -8.43 -2.51
CA VAL A 100 -2.50 -8.94 -3.12
C VAL A 100 -2.53 -8.62 -4.61
N PRO A 101 -3.05 -9.53 -5.44
CA PRO A 101 -3.12 -9.30 -6.88
C PRO A 101 -4.11 -8.16 -7.19
N ARG A 102 -3.67 -7.18 -7.99
CA ARG A 102 -4.50 -6.10 -8.51
C ARG A 102 -4.16 -5.86 -9.98
N ARG A 103 -5.06 -6.33 -10.87
CA ARG A 103 -4.88 -6.26 -12.33
C ARG A 103 -3.53 -6.85 -12.75
N ASP A 104 -2.60 -6.02 -13.18
CA ASP A 104 -1.25 -6.32 -13.68
C ASP A 104 -0.15 -6.21 -12.62
N ARG A 105 -0.49 -5.87 -11.36
CA ARG A 105 0.48 -5.56 -10.30
C ARG A 105 0.14 -6.24 -8.99
N GLU A 106 1.13 -6.33 -8.11
CA GLU A 106 0.94 -6.72 -6.72
C GLU A 106 0.91 -5.46 -5.84
N LEU A 107 -0.14 -5.32 -5.04
CA LEU A 107 -0.30 -4.22 -4.09
C LEU A 107 0.08 -4.72 -2.70
N VAL A 108 0.95 -4.01 -1.99
CA VAL A 108 1.25 -4.32 -0.59
C VAL A 108 0.02 -3.98 0.25
N ALA A 109 -0.64 -5.00 0.78
CA ALA A 109 -1.84 -4.85 1.59
C ALA A 109 -1.51 -4.70 3.08
N ALA A 110 -0.46 -5.38 3.54
CA ALA A 110 0.07 -5.26 4.89
C ALA A 110 1.59 -5.47 4.90
N ALA A 111 2.29 -4.90 5.88
CA ALA A 111 3.72 -5.06 6.05
C ALA A 111 4.13 -5.07 7.52
N SER A 112 5.21 -5.78 7.83
CA SER A 112 5.99 -5.64 9.06
C SER A 112 7.41 -5.30 8.64
N VAL A 113 7.74 -4.01 8.71
CA VAL A 113 8.98 -3.45 8.20
C VAL A 113 10.02 -3.39 9.32
N VAL A 114 11.22 -3.90 9.05
CA VAL A 114 12.33 -3.93 10.02
C VAL A 114 13.38 -2.88 9.71
N ARG A 115 13.63 -2.62 8.42
CA ARG A 115 14.68 -1.68 7.98
C ARG A 115 14.09 -0.35 7.49
N ALA A 116 14.78 0.75 7.76
CA ALA A 116 14.31 2.09 7.43
C ALA A 116 14.14 2.29 5.92
N GLU A 117 15.04 1.73 5.11
CA GLU A 117 15.02 1.79 3.65
C GLU A 117 13.79 1.10 3.03
N ASP A 118 13.24 0.09 3.71
CA ASP A 118 12.08 -0.65 3.25
C ASP A 118 10.77 0.10 3.51
N VAL A 119 10.74 1.03 4.48
CA VAL A 119 9.52 1.73 4.92
C VAL A 119 8.85 2.47 3.76
N ILE A 120 9.63 3.10 2.89
CA ILE A 120 9.08 3.86 1.77
C ILE A 120 8.59 2.90 0.66
N ARG A 121 9.31 1.80 0.42
CA ARG A 121 9.08 0.91 -0.73
C ARG A 121 7.98 -0.12 -0.47
N LEU A 122 7.84 -0.57 0.77
CA LEU A 122 7.04 -1.73 1.17
C LEU A 122 5.93 -1.38 2.18
N ARG A 123 5.46 -0.14 2.20
CA ARG A 123 4.32 0.27 3.03
C ARG A 123 2.99 -0.25 2.46
N PRO A 124 1.98 -0.50 3.30
CA PRO A 124 0.61 -0.70 2.81
C PRO A 124 0.18 0.39 1.83
N GLY A 125 -0.41 -0.02 0.71
CA GLY A 125 -0.81 0.85 -0.40
C GLY A 125 0.27 1.09 -1.46
N SER A 126 1.54 0.69 -1.25
CA SER A 126 2.54 0.75 -2.33
C SER A 126 2.37 -0.41 -3.30
N THR A 127 2.73 -0.16 -4.57
CA THR A 127 2.95 -1.27 -5.51
C THR A 127 4.23 -1.99 -5.10
N LEU A 128 4.19 -3.32 -5.06
CA LEU A 128 5.38 -4.11 -4.80
C LEU A 128 6.39 -3.89 -5.94
N PRO A 129 7.60 -3.35 -5.68
CA PRO A 129 8.56 -3.08 -6.72
C PRO A 129 9.06 -4.36 -7.41
N SER A 130 9.22 -4.30 -8.73
CA SER A 130 9.92 -5.36 -9.46
C SER A 130 11.41 -5.38 -9.12
N GLY A 131 12.05 -6.55 -9.25
CA GLY A 131 13.49 -6.71 -9.01
C GLY A 131 13.92 -6.81 -7.54
N LEU A 132 12.98 -6.84 -6.60
CA LEU A 132 13.29 -7.20 -5.21
C LEU A 132 13.56 -8.70 -5.10
N ASN A 133 14.62 -9.05 -4.37
CA ASN A 133 14.89 -10.43 -4.00
C ASN A 133 13.95 -10.82 -2.85
N LEU A 134 12.89 -11.53 -3.20
CA LEU A 134 11.86 -11.95 -2.26
C LEU A 134 11.80 -13.47 -2.17
N VAL A 135 11.55 -13.96 -0.96
CA VAL A 135 11.08 -15.31 -0.74
C VAL A 135 9.59 -15.24 -0.48
N SER A 136 8.80 -15.96 -1.28
CA SER A 136 7.35 -15.79 -1.32
C SER A 136 6.61 -17.11 -1.21
N ALA A 137 5.44 -17.10 -0.56
CA ALA A 137 4.51 -18.22 -0.53
C ALA A 137 3.05 -17.74 -0.69
N PRO A 138 2.21 -18.48 -1.45
CA PRO A 138 0.85 -18.06 -1.72
C PRO A 138 -0.06 -18.27 -0.51
N VAL A 139 -0.96 -17.32 -0.28
CA VAL A 139 -2.12 -17.46 0.62
C VAL A 139 -3.29 -17.96 -0.21
N LYS A 140 -3.90 -19.07 0.22
CA LYS A 140 -5.00 -19.74 -0.47
C LYS A 140 -6.33 -19.47 0.23
N SER A 141 -7.38 -19.23 -0.56
CA SER A 141 -8.76 -19.25 -0.10
C SER A 141 -9.24 -20.68 0.21
N PRO A 142 -10.42 -20.85 0.83
CA PRO A 142 -11.07 -22.16 0.96
C PRO A 142 -11.33 -22.84 -0.38
N SER A 143 -11.60 -22.06 -1.43
CA SER A 143 -11.75 -22.53 -2.82
C SER A 143 -10.43 -22.80 -3.54
N ASN A 144 -9.29 -22.79 -2.83
CA ASN A 144 -7.94 -23.00 -3.34
C ASN A 144 -7.42 -21.93 -4.34
N GLY A 145 -8.13 -20.81 -4.48
CA GLY A 145 -7.67 -19.64 -5.22
C GLY A 145 -6.59 -18.85 -4.47
N VAL A 146 -5.68 -18.18 -5.18
CA VAL A 146 -4.67 -17.31 -4.54
C VAL A 146 -5.32 -15.96 -4.23
N VAL A 147 -5.34 -15.58 -2.95
CA VAL A 147 -5.92 -14.31 -2.47
C VAL A 147 -4.85 -13.31 -2.03
N GLY A 148 -3.60 -13.76 -1.93
CA GLY A 148 -2.44 -12.94 -1.65
C GLY A 148 -1.17 -13.76 -1.61
N THR A 149 -0.06 -13.09 -1.35
CA THR A 149 1.29 -13.66 -1.30
C THR A 149 1.99 -13.11 -0.06
N VAL A 150 2.44 -13.99 0.84
CA VAL A 150 3.36 -13.59 1.91
C VAL A 150 4.77 -13.59 1.33
N SER A 151 5.48 -12.48 1.48
CA SER A 151 6.85 -12.33 0.98
C SER A 151 7.77 -11.78 2.06
N ALA A 152 9.02 -12.22 2.06
CA ALA A 152 10.08 -11.68 2.92
C ALA A 152 11.27 -11.22 2.08
N VAL A 153 11.88 -10.09 2.45
CA VAL A 153 13.08 -9.57 1.77
C VAL A 153 14.27 -10.47 2.07
N LEU A 154 14.84 -11.07 1.03
CA LEU A 154 16.01 -11.94 1.12
C LEU A 154 17.28 -11.10 1.15
N THR A 155 18.02 -11.15 2.26
CA THR A 155 19.26 -10.38 2.43
C THR A 155 20.52 -11.22 2.41
N ASP A 156 20.41 -12.54 2.60
CA ASP A 156 21.52 -13.49 2.45
C ASP A 156 20.98 -14.78 1.81
N VAL A 157 21.59 -15.19 0.70
CA VAL A 157 21.24 -16.40 -0.04
C VAL A 157 21.44 -17.66 0.82
N ARG A 158 22.40 -17.65 1.75
CA ARG A 158 22.65 -18.80 2.65
C ARG A 158 21.49 -19.10 3.58
N SER A 159 20.64 -18.12 3.87
CA SER A 159 19.46 -18.27 4.70
C SER A 159 18.18 -18.56 3.91
N ALA A 160 18.26 -18.70 2.58
CA ALA A 160 17.08 -18.76 1.72
C ALA A 160 16.16 -19.96 2.00
N THR A 161 16.70 -21.12 2.39
CA THR A 161 15.91 -22.32 2.68
C THR A 161 15.07 -22.15 3.96
N ALA A 162 15.71 -21.77 5.07
CA ALA A 162 15.00 -21.49 6.33
C ALA A 162 13.96 -20.36 6.15
N MET A 163 14.29 -19.34 5.36
CA MET A 163 13.36 -18.27 5.01
C MET A 163 12.13 -18.80 4.25
N ARG A 164 12.32 -19.69 3.27
CA ARG A 164 11.21 -20.31 2.50
C ARG A 164 10.30 -21.11 3.40
N GLU A 165 10.85 -21.87 4.33
CA GLU A 165 10.07 -22.65 5.29
C GLU A 165 9.23 -21.74 6.20
N ALA A 166 9.85 -20.70 6.77
CA ALA A 166 9.17 -19.74 7.64
C ALA A 166 8.07 -18.97 6.90
N VAL A 167 8.36 -18.46 5.70
CA VAL A 167 7.38 -17.77 4.83
C VAL A 167 6.24 -18.72 4.46
N GLY A 168 6.55 -19.96 4.08
CA GLY A 168 5.56 -20.98 3.77
C GLY A 168 4.67 -21.34 4.95
N HIS A 169 5.25 -21.41 6.16
CA HIS A 169 4.49 -21.65 7.39
C HIS A 169 3.51 -20.51 7.66
N ALA A 170 3.96 -19.25 7.58
CA ALA A 170 3.10 -18.08 7.77
C ALA A 170 1.96 -18.05 6.74
N ALA A 171 2.25 -18.29 5.45
CA ALA A 171 1.23 -18.32 4.40
C ALA A 171 0.18 -19.42 4.63
N ARG A 172 0.60 -20.62 5.09
CA ARG A 172 -0.33 -21.70 5.46
C ARG A 172 -1.17 -21.36 6.68
N ALA A 173 -0.59 -20.73 7.70
CA ALA A 173 -1.33 -20.30 8.87
C ALA A 173 -2.44 -19.30 8.50
N ILE A 174 -2.13 -18.33 7.64
CA ILE A 174 -3.11 -17.38 7.10
C ILE A 174 -4.18 -18.11 6.29
N SER A 175 -3.77 -19.00 5.36
CA SER A 175 -4.70 -19.76 4.51
C SER A 175 -5.66 -20.63 5.33
N THR A 176 -5.18 -21.20 6.44
CA THR A 176 -5.98 -22.02 7.35
C THR A 176 -7.00 -21.17 8.11
N ALA A 177 -6.61 -19.97 8.54
CA ALA A 177 -7.50 -19.04 9.26
C ALA A 177 -8.61 -18.42 8.38
N LEU A 178 -8.50 -18.56 7.05
CA LEU A 178 -9.51 -18.15 6.08
C LEU A 178 -10.58 -19.22 5.81
N ARG A 179 -10.36 -20.46 6.27
CA ARG A 179 -11.36 -21.54 6.21
C ARG A 179 -12.40 -21.36 7.32
#